data_AF-A0A523DBZ2-F1
#
_entry.id   AF-A0A523DBZ2-F1
#
_cell.length_a   1.000
_cell.length_b   1.000
_cell.length_c   1.000
_cell.angle_alpha   90.00
_cell.angle_beta   90.00
_cell.angle_gamma   90.00
#
_symmetry.space_group_name_H-M   'P 1'
#
loop_
_entity.id
_entity.type
_entity.pdbx_description
1 polymer ?
#
loop_
_entity_poly.entity_id
_entity_poly.type
_entity_poly.pdbx_seq_one_letter_code
_entity_poly.pdbx_strand_id
1 'polypeptide(L)'
;MRATQPWTTRLAVGTLVAVLLASVGFAQVRWDGYRRNRMPPRFRPAGHRDNGFTFCRLMYTSVRREAAGRGWRTDYPAADVNFMIRLSELTSTPVDFDDRRNPNHWVVEITDPELF
;
A
#
# COMPACT_ATOMS: atom_id res chain seq x y z
N MET A 1 54.19 -12.25 -26.80
CA MET A 1 53.38 -11.89 -25.61
C MET A 1 52.01 -11.37 -26.06
N ARG A 2 50.93 -12.16 -25.89
CA ARG A 2 49.51 -11.74 -25.82
C ARG A 2 48.63 -13.01 -25.84
N ALA A 3 48.48 -13.65 -24.69
CA ALA A 3 47.63 -14.83 -24.51
C ALA A 3 46.65 -14.67 -23.32
N THR A 4 46.29 -13.43 -22.96
CA THR A 4 45.39 -13.11 -21.83
C THR A 4 44.04 -12.55 -22.28
N GLN A 5 43.90 -12.18 -23.56
CA GLN A 5 42.73 -11.50 -24.12
C GLN A 5 41.40 -12.29 -24.09
N PRO A 6 41.34 -13.61 -24.38
CA PRO A 6 40.04 -14.30 -24.38
C PRO A 6 39.47 -14.51 -22.98
N TRP A 7 40.32 -14.59 -21.95
CA TRP A 7 39.89 -14.77 -20.57
C TRP A 7 39.35 -13.47 -19.96
N THR A 8 39.99 -12.34 -20.25
CA THR A 8 39.47 -11.03 -19.82
C THR A 8 38.14 -10.70 -20.48
N THR A 9 37.96 -11.04 -21.78
CA THR A 9 36.66 -10.86 -22.45
C THR A 9 35.57 -11.76 -21.86
N ARG A 10 35.88 -13.03 -21.56
CA ARG A 10 34.91 -13.95 -20.93
C ARG A 10 34.50 -13.51 -19.52
N LEU A 11 35.45 -13.01 -18.72
CA LEU A 11 35.17 -12.47 -17.40
C LEU A 11 34.34 -11.18 -17.47
N ALA A 12 34.63 -10.31 -18.43
CA ALA A 12 33.86 -9.08 -18.65
C ALA A 12 32.41 -9.40 -19.05
N VAL A 13 32.20 -10.35 -19.98
CA VAL A 13 30.87 -10.79 -20.40
C VAL A 13 30.13 -11.46 -19.24
N GLY A 14 30.78 -12.34 -18.48
CA GLY A 14 30.18 -12.97 -17.30
C GLY A 14 29.72 -11.96 -16.25
N THR A 15 30.55 -10.94 -15.99
CA THR A 15 30.22 -9.86 -15.05
C THR A 15 29.04 -9.02 -15.56
N LEU A 16 29.02 -8.67 -16.85
CA LEU A 16 27.92 -7.93 -17.46
C LEU A 16 26.59 -8.69 -17.36
N VAL A 17 26.60 -9.99 -17.67
CA VAL A 17 25.42 -10.85 -17.55
C VAL A 17 24.94 -10.94 -16.10
N ALA A 18 25.85 -11.10 -15.14
CA ALA A 18 25.51 -11.11 -13.72
C ALA A 18 24.87 -9.79 -13.26
N VAL A 19 25.39 -8.64 -13.71
CA VAL A 19 24.82 -7.31 -13.41
C VAL A 19 23.43 -7.15 -14.02
N LEU A 20 23.22 -7.60 -15.27
CA LEU A 20 21.90 -7.55 -15.93
C LEU A 20 20.89 -8.47 -15.24
N LEU A 21 21.28 -9.66 -14.80
CA LEU A 21 20.40 -10.56 -14.05
C LEU A 21 20.06 -9.99 -12.66
N ALA A 22 21.05 -9.39 -11.99
CA ALA A 22 20.82 -8.73 -10.70
C ALA A 22 19.87 -7.55 -10.84
N SER A 23 19.99 -6.72 -11.90
CA SER A 23 19.10 -5.57 -12.10
C SER A 23 17.64 -5.98 -12.34
N VAL A 24 17.40 -7.06 -13.11
CA VAL A 24 16.07 -7.64 -13.31
C VAL A 24 15.51 -8.20 -11.99
N GLY A 25 16.33 -8.92 -11.20
CA GLY A 25 15.94 -9.43 -9.88
C GLY A 25 15.54 -8.31 -8.90
N PHE A 26 16.35 -7.24 -8.81
CA PHE A 26 16.06 -6.09 -7.95
C PHE A 26 14.80 -5.31 -8.37
N ALA A 27 14.50 -5.24 -9.67
CA ALA A 27 13.29 -4.60 -10.17
C ALA A 27 12.02 -5.33 -9.72
N GLN A 28 12.04 -6.66 -9.69
CA GLN A 28 10.88 -7.46 -9.24
C GLN A 28 10.64 -7.36 -7.73
N VAL A 29 11.70 -7.26 -6.92
CA VAL A 29 11.59 -7.11 -5.45
C VAL A 29 10.96 -5.76 -5.06
N ARG A 30 11.29 -4.67 -5.75
CA ARG A 30 10.66 -3.36 -5.51
C ARG A 30 9.17 -3.37 -5.86
N TRP A 31 8.79 -4.06 -6.93
CA TRP A 31 7.39 -4.21 -7.30
C TRP A 31 6.60 -5.08 -6.30
N ASP A 32 7.22 -6.13 -5.75
CA ASP A 32 6.60 -6.94 -4.68
C ASP A 32 6.55 -6.20 -3.34
N GLY A 33 7.50 -5.31 -3.06
CA GLY A 33 7.50 -4.43 -1.89
C GLY A 33 6.28 -3.50 -1.84
N TYR A 34 5.88 -2.95 -2.99
CA TYR A 34 4.64 -2.17 -3.12
C TYR A 34 3.37 -3.02 -2.94
N ARG A 35 3.43 -4.31 -3.33
CA ARG A 35 2.36 -5.30 -3.05
C ARG A 35 2.28 -5.72 -1.58
N ARG A 36 3.37 -5.56 -0.81
CA ARG A 36 3.48 -5.93 0.60
C ARG A 36 3.18 -4.81 1.58
N ASN A 37 2.64 -3.65 1.16
CA ASN A 37 2.21 -2.63 2.11
C ASN A 37 1.07 -3.19 2.99
N ARG A 38 1.44 -3.78 4.12
CA ARG A 38 0.56 -4.54 5.02
C ARG A 38 0.19 -3.66 6.21
N MET A 39 -0.31 -2.45 5.96
CA MET A 39 -0.94 -1.67 7.03
C MET A 39 -2.11 -2.49 7.59
N PRO A 40 -2.12 -2.88 8.87
CA PRO A 40 -3.22 -3.67 9.41
C PRO A 40 -4.55 -2.91 9.29
N PRO A 41 -5.69 -3.63 9.19
CA PRO A 41 -6.99 -2.99 9.31
C PRO A 41 -7.06 -2.19 10.61
N ARG A 42 -7.53 -0.95 10.54
CA ARG A 42 -7.74 -0.10 11.71
C ARG A 42 -9.21 -0.18 12.09
N PHE A 43 -9.55 -1.14 12.94
CA PHE A 43 -10.90 -1.22 13.51
C PHE A 43 -11.15 -0.07 14.48
N ARG A 44 -12.41 0.32 14.62
CA ARG A 44 -12.83 1.34 15.59
C ARG A 44 -12.60 0.80 17.01
N PRO A 45 -11.85 1.51 17.88
CA PRO A 45 -11.73 1.13 19.28
C PRO A 45 -13.08 1.23 19.99
N ALA A 46 -13.36 0.28 20.89
CA ALA A 46 -14.53 0.35 21.76
C ALA A 46 -14.55 1.68 22.53
N GLY A 47 -15.62 2.45 22.38
CA GLY A 47 -15.79 3.76 23.04
C GLY A 47 -15.23 4.97 22.28
N HIS A 48 -14.60 4.80 21.11
CA HIS A 48 -14.25 5.95 20.27
C HIS A 48 -15.52 6.69 19.86
N ARG A 49 -15.58 8.00 20.10
CA ARG A 49 -16.68 8.87 19.67
C ARG A 49 -16.19 9.73 18.52
N ASP A 50 -16.72 9.50 17.33
CA ASP A 50 -16.36 10.33 16.17
C ASP A 50 -16.87 11.76 16.38
N ASN A 51 -16.02 12.74 16.10
CA ASN A 51 -16.33 14.17 16.21
C ASN A 51 -16.41 14.84 14.83
N GLY A 52 -17.13 14.20 13.90
CA GLY A 52 -17.27 14.66 12.53
C GLY A 52 -17.50 13.50 11.57
N PHE A 53 -17.32 13.77 10.28
CA PHE A 53 -17.30 12.73 9.26
C PHE A 53 -16.10 11.80 9.48
N THR A 54 -16.38 10.49 9.49
CA THR A 54 -15.38 9.43 9.53
C THR A 54 -15.61 8.49 8.35
N PHE A 55 -14.56 8.22 7.57
CA PHE A 55 -14.64 7.23 6.51
C PHE A 55 -14.54 5.81 7.09
N CYS A 56 -15.54 4.98 6.81
CA CYS A 56 -15.58 3.56 7.16
C CYS A 56 -15.39 2.70 5.89
N ARG A 57 -14.24 2.04 5.78
CA ARG A 57 -13.91 1.14 4.67
C ARG A 57 -14.50 -0.25 4.93
N LEU A 58 -15.28 -0.74 3.99
CA LEU A 58 -15.78 -2.11 4.01
C LEU A 58 -14.66 -3.12 3.71
N MET A 59 -14.42 -4.03 4.65
CA MET A 59 -13.55 -5.19 4.48
C MET A 59 -14.37 -6.38 3.97
N TYR A 60 -14.08 -6.78 2.73
CA TYR A 60 -14.68 -7.95 2.10
C TYR A 60 -13.61 -9.00 1.75
N THR A 61 -14.02 -10.26 1.71
CA THR A 61 -13.15 -11.37 1.28
C THR A 61 -12.92 -11.30 -0.23
N SER A 62 -11.65 -11.20 -0.65
CA SER A 62 -11.31 -11.25 -2.07
C SER A 62 -11.37 -12.70 -2.57
N VAL A 63 -12.26 -12.96 -3.52
CA VAL A 63 -12.47 -14.31 -4.11
C VAL A 63 -11.81 -14.48 -5.48
N ARG A 64 -11.17 -13.44 -6.00
CA ARG A 64 -10.50 -13.44 -7.31
C ARG A 64 -9.27 -12.56 -7.30
N ARG A 65 -8.34 -12.82 -8.23
CA ARG A 65 -7.18 -11.96 -8.46
C ARG A 65 -7.55 -10.76 -9.34
N GLU A 66 -7.11 -9.58 -8.95
CA GLU A 66 -7.28 -8.34 -9.69
C GLU A 66 -5.94 -7.92 -10.32
N ALA A 67 -5.95 -7.50 -11.59
CA ALA A 67 -4.71 -7.16 -12.31
C ALA A 67 -3.95 -5.98 -11.68
N ALA A 68 -4.69 -5.00 -11.15
CA ALA A 68 -4.16 -3.81 -10.49
C ALA A 68 -4.70 -3.61 -9.05
N GLY A 69 -5.56 -4.52 -8.58
CA GLY A 69 -6.22 -4.40 -7.28
C GLY A 69 -5.59 -5.27 -6.19
N ARG A 70 -5.85 -4.88 -4.94
CA ARG A 70 -5.50 -5.66 -3.74
C ARG A 70 -6.77 -6.00 -2.95
N GLY A 71 -7.91 -6.18 -3.64
CA GLY A 71 -9.22 -6.36 -3.03
C GLY A 71 -9.60 -5.16 -2.17
N TRP A 72 -10.14 -5.42 -0.98
CA TRP A 72 -10.58 -4.36 -0.06
C TRP A 72 -9.46 -3.38 0.34
N ARG A 73 -8.19 -3.80 0.22
CA ARG A 73 -7.00 -3.00 0.59
C ARG A 73 -6.49 -2.12 -0.54
N THR A 74 -7.16 -2.08 -1.68
CA THR A 74 -6.78 -1.18 -2.76
C THR A 74 -6.75 0.25 -2.23
N ASP A 75 -5.57 0.87 -2.36
CA ASP A 75 -5.21 2.21 -1.86
C ASP A 75 -5.37 2.46 -0.35
N TYR A 76 -5.59 1.42 0.46
CA TYR A 76 -5.62 1.55 1.93
C TYR A 76 -4.21 1.75 2.51
N PRO A 77 -4.01 2.66 3.48
CA PRO A 77 -4.97 3.63 4.04
C PRO A 77 -5.01 4.98 3.31
N ALA A 78 -4.14 5.18 2.31
CA ALA A 78 -3.93 6.49 1.70
C ALA A 78 -5.21 7.09 1.08
N ALA A 79 -6.04 6.29 0.43
CA ALA A 79 -7.32 6.77 -0.12
C ALA A 79 -8.25 7.29 0.98
N ASP A 80 -8.35 6.58 2.11
CA ASP A 80 -9.24 6.91 3.22
C ASP A 80 -8.81 8.24 3.86
N VAL A 81 -7.50 8.37 4.15
CA VAL A 81 -6.90 9.59 4.70
C VAL A 81 -7.04 10.77 3.73
N ASN A 82 -6.65 10.58 2.46
CA ASN A 82 -6.67 11.67 1.49
C ASN A 82 -8.08 12.15 1.18
N PHE A 83 -9.06 11.24 1.13
CA PHE A 83 -10.46 11.61 0.94
C PHE A 83 -10.93 12.54 2.07
N MET A 84 -10.69 12.17 3.32
CA MET A 84 -11.08 12.97 4.48
C MET A 84 -10.36 14.33 4.53
N ILE A 85 -9.05 14.36 4.20
CA ILE A 85 -8.31 15.62 4.09
C ILE A 85 -8.94 16.54 3.03
N ARG A 86 -9.17 16.03 1.81
CA ARG A 86 -9.74 16.85 0.73
C ARG A 86 -11.18 17.27 1.03
N LEU A 87 -11.95 16.41 1.69
CA LEU A 87 -13.28 16.78 2.17
C LEU A 87 -13.20 17.98 3.12
N SER A 88 -12.27 17.98 4.08
CA SER A 88 -12.09 19.10 5.02
C SER A 88 -11.53 20.38 4.37
N GLU A 89 -10.71 20.25 3.32
CA GLU A 89 -10.10 21.41 2.64
C GLU A 89 -11.04 22.05 1.62
N LEU A 90 -11.87 21.25 0.95
CA LEU A 90 -12.71 21.69 -0.17
C LEU A 90 -14.16 21.95 0.24
N THR A 91 -14.54 21.64 1.48
CA THR A 91 -15.90 21.83 2.00
C THR A 91 -15.88 22.32 3.45
N SER A 92 -17.04 22.70 3.99
CA SER A 92 -17.20 23.01 5.42
C SER A 92 -17.58 21.79 6.27
N THR A 93 -17.52 20.57 5.71
CA THR A 93 -17.86 19.35 6.44
C THR A 93 -16.87 19.10 7.57
N PRO A 94 -17.32 19.00 8.85
CA PRO A 94 -16.45 18.59 9.94
C PRO A 94 -15.94 17.17 9.70
N VAL A 95 -14.67 16.92 9.96
CA VAL A 95 -14.00 15.62 9.79
C VAL A 95 -13.41 15.22 11.14
N ASP A 96 -13.50 13.93 11.49
CA ASP A 96 -12.92 13.41 12.73
C ASP A 96 -11.40 13.31 12.61
N PHE A 97 -10.67 14.07 13.44
CA PHE A 97 -9.22 14.10 13.47
C PHE A 97 -8.70 13.69 14.86
N ASP A 98 -7.55 13.01 14.89
CA ASP A 98 -6.80 12.79 16.13
C ASP A 98 -6.06 14.07 16.61
N ASP A 99 -5.45 13.99 17.79
CA ASP A 99 -4.69 15.10 18.40
C ASP A 99 -3.52 15.59 17.52
N ARG A 100 -3.07 14.76 16.57
CA ARG A 100 -1.99 15.08 15.62
C ARG A 100 -2.52 15.60 14.28
N ARG A 101 -3.84 15.84 14.17
CA ARG A 101 -4.54 16.25 12.96
C ARG A 101 -4.47 15.23 11.83
N ASN A 102 -4.39 13.93 12.15
CA ASN A 102 -4.63 12.88 11.16
C ASN A 102 -6.10 12.46 11.20
N PRO A 103 -6.75 12.27 10.04
CA PRO A 103 -8.12 11.75 9.99
C PRO A 103 -8.22 10.39 10.69
N ASN A 104 -9.23 10.23 11.54
CA ASN A 104 -9.62 8.93 12.05
C ASN A 104 -10.46 8.21 10.99
N HIS A 105 -9.92 7.16 10.40
CA HIS A 105 -10.65 6.26 9.50
C HIS A 105 -10.82 4.89 10.15
N TRP A 106 -11.86 4.16 9.78
CA TRP A 106 -12.11 2.82 10.31
C TRP A 106 -12.29 1.80 9.21
N VAL A 107 -11.93 0.56 9.50
CA VAL A 107 -12.28 -0.61 8.70
C VAL A 107 -13.43 -1.32 9.41
N VAL A 108 -14.44 -1.72 8.65
CA VAL A 108 -15.62 -2.43 9.16
C VAL A 108 -15.84 -3.68 8.31
N GLU A 109 -16.14 -4.80 8.95
CA GLU A 109 -16.48 -6.04 8.24
C GLU A 109 -17.92 -6.01 7.74
N ILE A 110 -18.22 -6.73 6.65
CA ILE A 110 -19.60 -6.83 6.15
C ILE A 110 -20.54 -7.53 7.15
N THR A 111 -19.98 -8.35 8.03
CA THR A 111 -20.68 -9.09 9.08
C THR A 111 -20.61 -8.38 10.44
N ASP A 112 -20.07 -7.16 10.49
CA ASP A 112 -19.96 -6.41 11.73
C ASP A 112 -21.37 -6.05 12.25
N PRO A 113 -21.72 -6.41 13.51
CA PRO A 113 -23.02 -6.09 14.08
C PRO A 113 -23.29 -4.59 14.20
N GLU A 114 -22.24 -3.75 14.18
CA GLU A 114 -22.32 -2.30 14.31
C GLU A 114 -22.28 -1.57 12.95
N LEU A 115 -22.50 -2.28 11.83
CA LEU A 115 -22.48 -1.69 10.48
C LEU A 115 -23.59 -0.63 10.25
N PHE A 116 -24.67 -0.63 11.07
CA PHE A 116 -25.81 0.30 10.98
C PHE A 116 -26.27 0.81 12.33
#